data_AF-A0A0V1PQG1-F1
#
_entry.id   AF-A0A0V1PQG1-F1
#
_cell.length_a   1.000
_cell.length_b   1.000
_cell.length_c   1.000
_cell.angle_alpha   90.00
_cell.angle_beta   90.00
_cell.angle_gamma   90.00
#
_symmetry.space_group_name_H-M   'P 1'
#
loop_
_entity.id
_entity.type
_entity.pdbx_description
1 polymer ?
#
loop_
_entity_poly.entity_id
_entity_poly.type
_entity_poly.pdbx_seq_one_letter_code
_entity_poly.pdbx_strand_id
1 'polypeptide(L)'
;MDDCYQLHGRDNSTNKIVADPEKFPNGIKHVADSIHDLGFKFGMYSSAGRYTCGGYPGSLNNEELDAQTFADWGIDYLKYDNCYNEGNSGTAQISYKRYDKMAKALNATGRPIFYSLCQWGEDNVWNWGSTVSNSWRISGDIYDHFDRYDDRCPCETYECLGLQGYMCSMTNILEKAVPLGQKAGTGHGWNDLDSLEVGNGGMSYDEYVSHFTLWAILKSPLVLGNDVTNMTDEDLGIIKNSQIIAINQDLSAPAHRVWKKAVKGGSLQLFASTLADKSQVVAIFNSGDNEEDTELLFEDIFVDDITMKDMTYSGKELWTNETSTFQDKISTSIKTHSIKIWKLTEAN
;
A
#
# COMPACT_ATOMS: atom_id res chain seq x y z
N MET A 1 -13.91 -7.74 -1.47
CA MET A 1 -14.68 -7.84 -2.71
C MET A 1 -14.53 -6.53 -3.46
N ASP A 2 -14.13 -6.58 -4.72
CA ASP A 2 -13.89 -5.39 -5.55
C ASP A 2 -15.11 -5.08 -6.45
N ASP A 3 -14.92 -4.46 -7.61
CA ASP A 3 -15.98 -4.05 -8.55
C ASP A 3 -16.81 -5.24 -9.09
N CYS A 4 -17.88 -4.91 -9.82
CA CYS A 4 -18.74 -5.85 -10.56
C CYS A 4 -19.61 -6.79 -9.71
N TYR A 5 -19.84 -6.48 -8.42
CA TYR A 5 -20.75 -7.24 -7.56
C TYR A 5 -22.21 -6.81 -7.68
N GLN A 6 -22.46 -5.59 -8.20
CA GLN A 6 -23.78 -5.01 -8.35
C GLN A 6 -24.45 -5.43 -9.67
N LEU A 7 -25.76 -5.24 -9.77
CA LEU A 7 -26.42 -5.04 -11.07
C LEU A 7 -26.01 -3.67 -11.66
N HIS A 8 -26.10 -3.52 -12.99
CA HIS A 8 -25.85 -2.21 -13.65
C HIS A 8 -26.87 -1.11 -13.28
N GLY A 9 -28.00 -1.50 -12.67
CA GLY A 9 -29.04 -0.58 -12.20
C GLY A 9 -29.18 -0.61 -10.68
N ARG A 10 -29.67 0.51 -10.14
CA ARG A 10 -30.16 0.59 -8.76
C ARG A 10 -31.59 0.07 -8.67
N ASP A 11 -32.04 -0.26 -7.47
CA ASP A 11 -33.44 -0.60 -7.25
C ASP A 11 -34.34 0.60 -7.59
N ASN A 12 -35.38 0.38 -8.41
CA ASN A 12 -36.23 1.47 -8.93
C ASN A 12 -37.08 2.16 -7.85
N SER A 13 -37.30 1.52 -6.70
CA SER A 13 -38.18 2.05 -5.64
C SER A 13 -37.42 2.72 -4.51
N THR A 14 -36.26 2.15 -4.14
CA THR A 14 -35.44 2.58 -3.01
C THR A 14 -34.17 3.29 -3.44
N ASN A 15 -33.81 3.20 -4.73
CA ASN A 15 -32.55 3.69 -5.30
C ASN A 15 -31.28 3.07 -4.67
N LYS A 16 -31.42 2.00 -3.88
CA LYS A 16 -30.29 1.28 -3.29
C LYS A 16 -29.49 0.55 -4.36
N ILE A 17 -28.19 0.38 -4.10
CA ILE A 17 -27.37 -0.59 -4.83
C ILE A 17 -27.95 -1.99 -4.60
N VAL A 18 -28.08 -2.76 -5.68
CA VAL A 18 -28.54 -4.14 -5.65
C VAL A 18 -27.39 -5.05 -6.06
N ALA A 19 -27.02 -6.00 -5.21
CA ALA A 19 -26.08 -7.04 -5.57
C ALA A 19 -26.68 -7.97 -6.62
N ASP A 20 -25.84 -8.41 -7.56
CA ASP A 20 -26.23 -9.34 -8.62
C ASP A 20 -26.72 -10.67 -8.01
N PRO A 21 -28.00 -11.04 -8.16
CA PRO A 21 -28.56 -12.23 -7.52
C PRO A 21 -28.05 -13.53 -8.14
N GLU A 22 -27.48 -13.50 -9.35
CA GLU A 22 -26.83 -14.69 -9.92
C GLU A 22 -25.49 -14.97 -9.24
N LYS A 23 -24.74 -13.92 -8.89
CA LYS A 23 -23.47 -14.01 -8.16
C LYS A 23 -23.68 -14.22 -6.66
N PHE A 24 -24.68 -13.54 -6.09
CA PHE A 24 -24.97 -13.50 -4.66
C PHE A 24 -26.43 -13.88 -4.39
N PRO A 25 -26.81 -15.16 -4.58
CA PRO A 25 -28.21 -15.60 -4.47
C PRO A 25 -28.81 -15.39 -3.07
N ASN A 26 -27.96 -15.33 -2.03
CA ASN A 26 -28.36 -15.06 -0.65
C ASN A 26 -28.06 -13.61 -0.21
N GLY A 27 -27.62 -12.75 -1.13
CA GLY A 27 -27.23 -11.37 -0.88
C GLY A 27 -25.88 -11.21 -0.15
N ILE A 28 -25.39 -9.98 -0.12
CA ILE A 28 -24.07 -9.63 0.43
C ILE A 28 -24.00 -9.83 1.95
N LYS A 29 -25.10 -9.56 2.67
CA LYS A 29 -25.13 -9.77 4.11
C LYS A 29 -24.82 -11.21 4.50
N HIS A 30 -25.36 -12.19 3.76
CA HIS A 30 -25.08 -13.60 4.03
C HIS A 30 -23.60 -13.96 3.84
N VAL A 31 -22.94 -13.35 2.84
CA VAL A 31 -21.50 -13.49 2.62
C VAL A 31 -20.71 -12.84 3.76
N ALA A 32 -21.10 -11.63 4.18
CA ALA A 32 -20.47 -10.93 5.29
C ALA A 32 -20.56 -11.74 6.59
N ASP A 33 -21.75 -12.24 6.93
CA ASP A 33 -21.98 -13.09 8.11
C ASP A 33 -21.09 -14.34 8.05
N SER A 34 -20.99 -15.00 6.88
CA SER A 34 -20.14 -16.19 6.70
C SER A 34 -18.65 -15.88 6.86
N ILE A 35 -18.19 -14.70 6.41
CA ILE A 35 -16.79 -14.25 6.56
C ILE A 35 -16.50 -13.90 8.03
N HIS A 36 -17.47 -13.29 8.72
CA HIS A 36 -17.35 -12.99 10.15
C HIS A 36 -17.30 -14.27 11.00
N ASP A 37 -18.07 -15.30 10.66
CA ASP A 37 -18.04 -16.60 11.34
C ASP A 37 -16.67 -17.31 11.23
N LEU A 38 -15.89 -16.98 10.19
CA LEU A 38 -14.51 -17.42 10.02
C LEU A 38 -13.48 -16.56 10.78
N GLY A 39 -13.94 -15.50 11.46
CA GLY A 39 -13.09 -14.56 12.19
C GLY A 39 -12.45 -13.47 11.32
N PHE A 40 -12.84 -13.36 10.05
CA PHE A 40 -12.35 -12.32 9.15
C PHE A 40 -13.22 -11.06 9.21
N LYS A 41 -12.71 -9.97 8.63
CA LYS A 41 -13.46 -8.75 8.30
C LYS A 41 -13.80 -8.75 6.82
N PHE A 42 -14.90 -8.10 6.45
CA PHE A 42 -15.34 -8.09 5.06
C PHE A 42 -15.28 -6.69 4.44
N GLY A 43 -14.51 -6.57 3.35
CA GLY A 43 -14.38 -5.35 2.57
C GLY A 43 -15.16 -5.36 1.27
N MET A 44 -15.65 -4.19 0.88
CA MET A 44 -16.38 -3.95 -0.36
C MET A 44 -15.85 -2.71 -1.09
N TYR A 45 -16.40 -2.45 -2.26
CA TYR A 45 -15.96 -1.43 -3.19
C TYR A 45 -17.13 -0.53 -3.64
N SER A 46 -16.82 0.74 -3.91
CA SER A 46 -17.64 1.64 -4.73
C SER A 46 -16.73 2.74 -5.31
N SER A 47 -17.31 3.68 -6.03
CA SER A 47 -16.61 4.86 -6.56
C SER A 47 -17.24 6.15 -6.06
N ALA A 48 -16.40 7.14 -5.76
CA ALA A 48 -16.74 8.54 -5.58
C ALA A 48 -17.08 9.22 -6.92
N GLY A 49 -17.84 8.54 -7.75
CA GLY A 49 -18.31 9.00 -9.05
C GLY A 49 -19.67 8.42 -9.40
N ARG A 50 -20.20 8.80 -10.56
CA ARG A 50 -21.50 8.33 -11.04
C ARG A 50 -21.51 6.82 -11.29
N TYR A 51 -20.39 6.29 -11.76
CA TYR A 51 -20.18 4.87 -11.99
C TYR A 51 -18.88 4.41 -11.33
N THR A 52 -18.78 3.11 -11.07
CA THR A 52 -17.52 2.44 -10.82
C THR A 52 -16.66 2.40 -12.08
N CYS A 53 -15.37 2.02 -11.97
CA CYS A 53 -14.51 1.90 -13.15
C CYS A 53 -15.04 0.85 -14.15
N GLY A 54 -15.66 -0.23 -13.67
CA GLY A 54 -16.33 -1.25 -14.48
C GLY A 54 -17.73 -0.85 -15.00
N GLY A 55 -18.19 0.38 -14.75
CA GLY A 55 -19.47 0.88 -15.25
C GLY A 55 -20.71 0.43 -14.47
N TYR A 56 -20.54 0.03 -13.21
CA TYR A 56 -21.65 -0.28 -12.28
C TYR A 56 -22.05 0.99 -11.50
N PRO A 57 -23.19 1.01 -10.79
CA PRO A 57 -23.60 2.19 -10.02
C PRO A 57 -22.54 2.62 -9.00
N GLY A 58 -22.01 3.84 -9.15
CA GLY A 58 -21.15 4.50 -8.16
C GLY A 58 -21.97 5.27 -7.13
N SER A 59 -21.31 5.77 -6.08
CA SER A 59 -21.98 6.34 -4.90
C SER A 59 -22.02 7.87 -4.85
N LEU A 60 -21.51 8.58 -5.86
CA LEU A 60 -21.59 10.04 -5.89
C LEU A 60 -23.05 10.50 -5.81
N ASN A 61 -23.32 11.43 -4.87
CA ASN A 61 -24.64 11.95 -4.53
C ASN A 61 -25.64 10.92 -3.95
N ASN A 62 -25.17 9.71 -3.60
CA ASN A 62 -25.95 8.66 -2.91
C ASN A 62 -25.23 8.18 -1.64
N GLU A 63 -24.30 8.97 -1.11
CA GLU A 63 -23.35 8.53 -0.09
C GLU A 63 -24.04 8.06 1.19
N GLU A 64 -25.06 8.79 1.68
CA GLU A 64 -25.83 8.41 2.88
C GLU A 64 -26.58 7.09 2.70
N LEU A 65 -27.23 6.92 1.55
CA LEU A 65 -28.01 5.72 1.22
C LEU A 65 -27.10 4.49 1.08
N ASP A 66 -26.00 4.66 0.37
CA ASP A 66 -25.06 3.57 0.09
C ASP A 66 -24.28 3.19 1.35
N ALA A 67 -23.80 4.17 2.13
CA ALA A 67 -23.17 3.90 3.42
C ALA A 67 -24.08 3.11 4.36
N GLN A 68 -25.37 3.50 4.48
CA GLN A 68 -26.32 2.74 5.28
C GLN A 68 -26.54 1.33 4.73
N THR A 69 -26.62 1.17 3.41
CA THR A 69 -26.74 -0.15 2.77
C THR A 69 -25.54 -1.04 3.10
N PHE A 70 -24.33 -0.48 3.10
CA PHE A 70 -23.10 -1.20 3.43
C PHE A 70 -23.07 -1.58 4.91
N ALA A 71 -23.51 -0.69 5.80
CA ALA A 71 -23.65 -0.99 7.22
C ALA A 71 -24.69 -2.09 7.49
N ASP A 72 -25.84 -2.04 6.79
CA ASP A 72 -26.89 -3.07 6.87
C ASP A 72 -26.39 -4.44 6.41
N TRP A 73 -25.48 -4.47 5.43
CA TRP A 73 -24.80 -5.69 4.97
C TRP A 73 -23.67 -6.16 5.88
N GLY A 74 -23.27 -5.39 6.89
CA GLY A 74 -22.18 -5.77 7.80
C GLY A 74 -20.79 -5.54 7.23
N ILE A 75 -20.60 -4.61 6.30
CA ILE A 75 -19.27 -4.30 5.74
C ILE A 75 -18.36 -3.66 6.81
N ASP A 76 -17.07 -4.00 6.79
CA ASP A 76 -16.06 -3.49 7.73
C ASP A 76 -14.98 -2.64 7.05
N TYR A 77 -14.93 -2.65 5.73
CA TYR A 77 -13.93 -1.94 4.93
C TYR A 77 -14.54 -1.46 3.61
N LEU A 78 -14.26 -0.23 3.20
CA LEU A 78 -14.65 0.32 1.91
C LEU A 78 -13.42 0.81 1.15
N LYS A 79 -13.14 0.19 -0.01
CA LYS A 79 -12.32 0.80 -1.08
C LYS A 79 -13.21 1.76 -1.86
N TYR A 80 -12.81 3.03 -1.96
CA TYR A 80 -13.61 4.08 -2.57
C TYR A 80 -12.87 4.78 -3.69
N ASP A 81 -13.22 4.42 -4.92
CA ASP A 81 -12.58 4.79 -6.17
C ASP A 81 -12.90 6.23 -6.64
N ASN A 82 -12.34 6.61 -7.78
CA ASN A 82 -12.37 7.96 -8.33
C ASN A 82 -12.89 8.04 -9.79
N CYS A 83 -13.18 6.90 -10.41
CA CYS A 83 -13.74 6.85 -11.76
C CYS A 83 -15.07 7.60 -11.88
N TYR A 84 -15.30 8.27 -13.02
CA TYR A 84 -16.55 8.99 -13.35
C TYR A 84 -16.98 10.03 -12.30
N ASN A 85 -16.02 10.75 -11.71
CA ASN A 85 -16.25 11.75 -10.66
C ASN A 85 -17.01 13.03 -11.08
N GLU A 86 -17.49 13.11 -12.33
CA GLU A 86 -18.23 14.24 -12.92
C GLU A 86 -17.49 15.58 -12.86
N GLY A 87 -16.16 15.57 -12.98
CA GLY A 87 -15.33 16.78 -12.95
C GLY A 87 -15.13 17.34 -11.54
N ASN A 88 -15.46 16.56 -10.51
CA ASN A 88 -15.25 16.94 -9.11
C ASN A 88 -13.84 16.58 -8.62
N SER A 89 -12.81 17.00 -9.36
CA SER A 89 -11.40 16.96 -8.96
C SER A 89 -10.63 18.15 -9.56
N GLY A 90 -9.31 18.20 -9.38
CA GLY A 90 -8.41 19.24 -9.92
C GLY A 90 -7.97 20.29 -8.89
N THR A 91 -8.48 20.22 -7.67
CA THR A 91 -7.88 20.90 -6.51
C THR A 91 -8.13 20.08 -5.24
N ALA A 92 -7.21 20.19 -4.27
CA ALA A 92 -7.33 19.52 -2.97
C ALA A 92 -8.70 19.73 -2.31
N GLN A 93 -9.26 20.94 -2.36
CA GLN A 93 -10.54 21.24 -1.74
C GLN A 93 -11.73 20.51 -2.41
N ILE A 94 -11.71 20.37 -3.74
CA ILE A 94 -12.79 19.72 -4.48
C ILE A 94 -12.78 18.21 -4.18
N SER A 95 -11.63 17.57 -4.32
CA SER A 95 -11.47 16.14 -4.01
C SER A 95 -11.74 15.86 -2.53
N TYR A 96 -11.20 16.65 -1.60
CA TYR A 96 -11.49 16.56 -0.17
C TYR A 96 -13.01 16.56 0.09
N LYS A 97 -13.75 17.53 -0.44
CA LYS A 97 -15.20 17.64 -0.19
C LYS A 97 -15.97 16.41 -0.68
N ARG A 98 -15.54 15.83 -1.79
CA ARG A 98 -16.18 14.63 -2.37
C ARG A 98 -15.93 13.39 -1.50
N TYR A 99 -14.70 13.18 -1.03
CA TYR A 99 -14.37 12.06 -0.15
C TYR A 99 -14.91 12.23 1.28
N ASP A 100 -14.96 13.47 1.80
CA ASP A 100 -15.51 13.84 3.11
C ASP A 100 -17.01 13.54 3.22
N LYS A 101 -17.78 13.66 2.11
CA LYS A 101 -19.21 13.27 2.09
C LYS A 101 -19.40 11.80 2.47
N MET A 102 -18.64 10.90 1.83
CA MET A 102 -18.72 9.47 2.15
C MET A 102 -18.15 9.16 3.53
N ALA A 103 -17.06 9.82 3.95
CA ALA A 103 -16.54 9.68 5.32
C ALA A 103 -17.61 9.98 6.38
N LYS A 104 -18.33 11.10 6.22
CA LYS A 104 -19.44 11.49 7.10
C LYS A 104 -20.60 10.51 7.04
N ALA A 105 -20.97 10.04 5.84
CA ALA A 105 -22.02 9.07 5.65
C ALA A 105 -21.70 7.74 6.37
N LEU A 106 -20.48 7.21 6.21
CA LEU A 106 -20.01 6.01 6.91
C LEU A 106 -20.07 6.20 8.44
N ASN A 107 -19.54 7.32 8.94
CA ASN A 107 -19.57 7.61 10.37
C ASN A 107 -21.00 7.73 10.93
N ALA A 108 -21.94 8.28 10.14
CA ALA A 108 -23.34 8.43 10.54
C ALA A 108 -24.08 7.10 10.69
N THR A 109 -23.61 6.02 10.05
CA THR A 109 -24.20 4.68 10.22
C THR A 109 -23.99 4.09 11.63
N GLY A 110 -23.00 4.60 12.38
CA GLY A 110 -22.59 4.06 13.68
C GLY A 110 -21.81 2.74 13.62
N ARG A 111 -21.60 2.14 12.43
CA ARG A 111 -20.75 0.96 12.24
C ARG A 111 -19.31 1.40 11.92
N PRO A 112 -18.29 0.89 12.63
CA PRO A 112 -16.90 1.12 12.25
C PRO A 112 -16.57 0.48 10.90
N ILE A 113 -16.27 1.30 9.90
CA ILE A 113 -15.88 0.87 8.54
C ILE A 113 -14.54 1.52 8.23
N PHE A 114 -13.51 0.71 7.98
CA PHE A 114 -12.21 1.20 7.52
C PHE A 114 -12.38 1.83 6.14
N TYR A 115 -11.95 3.07 5.98
CA TYR A 115 -12.18 3.84 4.77
C TYR A 115 -10.88 4.05 4.00
N SER A 116 -10.77 3.41 2.84
CA SER A 116 -9.60 3.41 1.96
C SER A 116 -9.88 4.20 0.69
N LEU A 117 -9.20 5.32 0.52
CA LEU A 117 -9.31 6.17 -0.66
C LEU A 117 -8.56 5.58 -1.85
N CYS A 118 -9.15 5.64 -3.03
CA CYS A 118 -8.58 5.18 -4.29
C CYS A 118 -8.71 6.27 -5.37
N GLN A 119 -8.09 7.44 -5.14
CA GLN A 119 -7.95 8.53 -6.13
C GLN A 119 -6.54 8.65 -6.72
N TRP A 120 -5.71 7.62 -6.52
CA TRP A 120 -4.43 7.47 -7.19
C TRP A 120 -3.39 8.58 -6.94
N GLY A 121 -3.50 9.31 -5.82
CA GLY A 121 -2.64 10.47 -5.53
C GLY A 121 -3.14 11.81 -6.09
N GLU A 122 -4.22 11.82 -6.88
CA GLU A 122 -4.85 13.04 -7.43
C GLU A 122 -5.11 14.10 -6.33
N ASP A 123 -4.78 15.36 -6.64
CA ASP A 123 -4.92 16.49 -5.74
C ASP A 123 -4.17 16.35 -4.40
N ASN A 124 -3.04 15.63 -4.42
CA ASN A 124 -2.09 15.50 -3.31
C ASN A 124 -2.74 15.01 -2.00
N VAL A 125 -3.46 13.88 -2.08
CA VAL A 125 -4.25 13.32 -0.96
C VAL A 125 -3.49 13.14 0.34
N TRP A 126 -2.18 12.91 0.31
CA TRP A 126 -1.35 12.85 1.52
C TRP A 126 -1.40 14.13 2.38
N ASN A 127 -1.88 15.26 1.85
CA ASN A 127 -2.05 16.50 2.61
C ASN A 127 -3.41 16.60 3.34
N TRP A 128 -4.42 15.82 2.96
CA TRP A 128 -5.80 15.98 3.47
C TRP A 128 -6.50 14.66 3.82
N GLY A 129 -6.08 13.53 3.24
CA GLY A 129 -6.66 12.20 3.44
C GLY A 129 -6.66 11.76 4.90
N SER A 130 -5.65 12.18 5.67
CA SER A 130 -5.51 11.87 7.09
C SER A 130 -6.65 12.36 7.97
N THR A 131 -7.42 13.34 7.51
CA THR A 131 -8.53 13.92 8.28
C THR A 131 -9.88 13.26 7.98
N VAL A 132 -9.95 12.44 6.93
CA VAL A 132 -11.21 11.85 6.43
C VAL A 132 -11.16 10.35 6.23
N SER A 133 -9.99 9.72 6.29
CA SER A 133 -9.80 8.32 5.90
C SER A 133 -8.69 7.61 6.68
N ASN A 134 -8.60 6.29 6.52
CA ASN A 134 -7.60 5.45 7.18
C ASN A 134 -6.38 5.17 6.27
N SER A 135 -6.58 5.14 4.94
CA SER A 135 -5.52 5.03 3.95
C SER A 135 -5.92 5.72 2.65
N TRP A 136 -4.93 5.99 1.79
CA TRP A 136 -5.15 6.59 0.48
C TRP A 136 -4.13 6.11 -0.55
N ARG A 137 -4.63 5.67 -1.71
CA ARG A 137 -3.78 5.34 -2.87
C ARG A 137 -2.97 6.56 -3.30
N ILE A 138 -1.68 6.39 -3.55
CA ILE A 138 -0.78 7.50 -3.91
C ILE A 138 -0.40 7.53 -5.40
N SER A 139 -0.77 6.50 -6.16
CA SER A 139 -0.43 6.35 -7.57
C SER A 139 -1.54 5.67 -8.35
N GLY A 140 -1.45 5.73 -9.68
CA GLY A 140 -2.14 4.80 -10.57
C GLY A 140 -1.85 3.34 -10.23
N ASP A 141 -2.64 2.43 -10.79
CA ASP A 141 -2.60 1.03 -10.39
C ASP A 141 -1.25 0.39 -10.70
N ILE A 142 -0.80 -0.44 -9.77
CA ILE A 142 0.33 -1.34 -10.01
C ILE A 142 -0.04 -2.36 -11.10
N TYR A 143 0.96 -2.89 -11.76
CA TYR A 143 0.85 -4.16 -12.46
C TYR A 143 2.08 -5.02 -12.16
N ASP A 144 1.96 -6.31 -12.44
CA ASP A 144 2.97 -7.31 -12.16
C ASP A 144 4.22 -7.19 -13.06
N HIS A 145 5.00 -6.13 -12.84
CA HIS A 145 6.26 -5.85 -13.49
C HIS A 145 7.16 -4.97 -12.61
N PHE A 146 8.44 -5.31 -12.58
CA PHE A 146 9.43 -4.66 -11.71
C PHE A 146 9.69 -3.18 -12.06
N ASP A 147 10.08 -2.85 -13.29
CA ASP A 147 10.56 -1.50 -13.65
C ASP A 147 10.10 -0.93 -15.00
N ARG A 148 9.39 -1.70 -15.83
CA ARG A 148 9.01 -1.27 -17.18
C ARG A 148 8.13 -0.01 -17.19
N TYR A 149 8.57 0.97 -17.96
CA TYR A 149 7.79 2.14 -18.36
C TYR A 149 6.54 1.75 -19.17
N ASP A 150 5.44 2.49 -18.94
CA ASP A 150 4.21 2.33 -19.70
C ASP A 150 3.54 3.70 -19.91
N ASP A 151 3.14 4.01 -21.15
CA ASP A 151 2.44 5.27 -21.47
C ASP A 151 1.09 5.42 -20.74
N ARG A 152 0.53 4.31 -20.24
CA ARG A 152 -0.67 4.31 -19.39
C ARG A 152 -0.37 4.77 -17.97
N CYS A 153 0.89 4.82 -17.54
CA CYS A 153 1.37 5.41 -16.30
C CYS A 153 2.47 6.46 -16.58
N PRO A 154 2.09 7.66 -17.09
CA PRO A 154 3.05 8.62 -17.62
C PRO A 154 3.86 9.38 -16.56
N CYS A 155 3.41 9.38 -15.30
CA CYS A 155 4.06 10.12 -14.21
C CYS A 155 5.19 9.28 -13.58
N GLU A 156 6.37 9.89 -13.43
CA GLU A 156 7.55 9.26 -12.80
C GLU A 156 7.77 9.69 -11.34
N THR A 157 7.12 10.76 -10.89
CA THR A 157 7.25 11.29 -9.53
C THR A 157 5.87 11.47 -8.88
N TYR A 158 5.85 11.77 -7.58
CA TYR A 158 4.62 12.04 -6.83
C TYR A 158 3.89 13.29 -7.34
N GLU A 159 4.58 14.21 -8.02
CA GLU A 159 3.98 15.40 -8.62
C GLU A 159 3.32 15.05 -9.96
N CYS A 160 2.14 14.41 -9.88
CA CYS A 160 1.37 14.01 -11.05
C CYS A 160 0.16 14.94 -11.27
N LEU A 161 0.40 16.10 -11.90
CA LEU A 161 -0.60 17.16 -12.13
C LEU A 161 -1.65 16.83 -13.21
N GLY A 162 -1.81 15.56 -13.58
CA GLY A 162 -2.63 15.13 -14.70
C GLY A 162 -3.13 13.71 -14.54
N LEU A 163 -2.74 12.84 -15.47
CA LEU A 163 -3.23 11.47 -15.57
C LEU A 163 -2.41 10.52 -14.71
N GLN A 164 -2.96 10.09 -13.57
CA GLN A 164 -2.32 9.13 -12.65
C GLN A 164 -2.12 7.77 -13.31
N GLY A 165 -3.10 7.36 -14.13
CA GLY A 165 -2.96 6.20 -15.00
C GLY A 165 -3.10 4.86 -14.29
N TYR A 166 -2.57 3.82 -14.94
CA TYR A 166 -2.49 2.44 -14.44
C TYR A 166 -1.34 1.73 -15.17
N MET A 167 -1.00 0.51 -14.73
CA MET A 167 0.21 -0.21 -15.21
C MET A 167 1.50 0.52 -14.84
N CYS A 168 1.53 1.05 -13.61
CA CYS A 168 2.73 1.58 -13.00
C CYS A 168 3.58 0.42 -12.46
N SER A 169 4.85 0.34 -12.88
CA SER A 169 5.75 -0.69 -12.36
C SER A 169 6.02 -0.52 -10.86
N MET A 170 6.47 -1.60 -10.21
CA MET A 170 6.81 -1.58 -8.79
C MET A 170 7.79 -0.45 -8.44
N THR A 171 8.87 -0.28 -9.22
CA THR A 171 9.85 0.78 -8.96
C THR A 171 9.32 2.18 -9.28
N ASN A 172 8.39 2.34 -10.24
CA ASN A 172 7.72 3.62 -10.48
C ASN A 172 6.90 4.07 -9.26
N ILE A 173 6.14 3.14 -8.67
CA ILE A 173 5.37 3.41 -7.45
C ILE A 173 6.29 3.70 -6.26
N LEU A 174 7.40 2.95 -6.13
CA LEU A 174 8.41 3.22 -5.11
C LEU A 174 8.90 4.68 -5.16
N GLU A 175 9.31 5.17 -6.34
CA GLU A 175 9.81 6.54 -6.48
C GLU A 175 8.77 7.61 -6.13
N LYS A 176 7.48 7.34 -6.38
CA LYS A 176 6.37 8.18 -5.92
C LYS A 176 6.19 8.14 -4.40
N ALA A 177 6.36 6.97 -3.79
CA ALA A 177 6.09 6.73 -2.38
C ALA A 177 7.14 7.33 -1.44
N VAL A 178 8.43 7.23 -1.78
CA VAL A 178 9.55 7.61 -0.90
C VAL A 178 9.38 8.98 -0.24
N PRO A 179 9.10 10.09 -0.96
CA PRO A 179 8.97 11.41 -0.33
C PRO A 179 7.72 11.56 0.54
N LEU A 180 6.73 10.67 0.40
CA LEU A 180 5.42 10.79 1.04
C LEU A 180 5.34 10.12 2.42
N GLY A 181 6.35 9.33 2.82
CA GLY A 181 6.39 8.65 4.12
C GLY A 181 6.19 9.60 5.32
N GLN A 182 6.66 10.84 5.21
CA GLN A 182 6.49 11.90 6.21
C GLN A 182 5.03 12.35 6.45
N LYS A 183 4.09 11.89 5.63
CA LYS A 183 2.65 12.20 5.74
C LYS A 183 1.81 11.03 6.28
N ALA A 184 2.43 9.87 6.46
CA ALA A 184 1.78 8.66 6.94
C ALA A 184 2.20 8.33 8.38
N GLY A 185 1.32 7.69 9.14
CA GLY A 185 1.63 7.25 10.49
C GLY A 185 0.40 6.95 11.33
N THR A 186 0.66 6.40 12.52
CA THR A 186 -0.36 6.12 13.53
C THR A 186 -1.14 7.40 13.86
N GLY A 187 -2.47 7.34 13.76
CA GLY A 187 -3.36 8.50 13.99
C GLY A 187 -3.48 9.47 12.80
N HIS A 188 -2.70 9.26 11.74
CA HIS A 188 -2.76 10.04 10.50
C HIS A 188 -3.23 9.21 9.31
N GLY A 189 -3.13 7.88 9.35
CA GLY A 189 -3.45 7.01 8.22
C GLY A 189 -2.22 6.72 7.35
N TRP A 190 -2.43 5.97 6.26
CA TRP A 190 -1.32 5.34 5.52
C TRP A 190 -1.35 5.63 4.03
N ASN A 191 -0.18 5.86 3.45
CA ASN A 191 0.00 5.84 2.00
C ASN A 191 -0.22 4.41 1.52
N ASP A 192 -1.10 4.24 0.53
CA ASP A 192 -1.40 2.96 -0.08
C ASP A 192 -0.71 2.87 -1.45
N LEU A 193 0.24 1.93 -1.56
CA LEU A 193 1.03 1.68 -2.75
C LEU A 193 0.37 0.65 -3.68
N ASP A 194 -0.93 0.38 -3.47
CA ASP A 194 -1.70 -0.64 -4.17
C ASP A 194 -1.37 -2.08 -3.72
N SER A 195 -2.13 -3.03 -4.26
CA SER A 195 -2.08 -4.44 -3.88
C SER A 195 -0.72 -5.09 -4.17
N LEU A 196 -0.41 -6.15 -3.43
CA LEU A 196 0.76 -6.98 -3.64
C LEU A 196 0.56 -7.89 -4.86
N GLU A 197 1.55 -7.91 -5.75
CA GLU A 197 1.56 -8.71 -6.99
C GLU A 197 2.26 -10.06 -6.80
N VAL A 198 2.68 -10.37 -5.57
CA VAL A 198 3.47 -11.56 -5.24
C VAL A 198 2.77 -12.83 -5.74
N GLY A 199 3.44 -13.60 -6.61
CA GLY A 199 2.92 -14.85 -7.15
C GLY A 199 2.02 -14.73 -8.39
N ASN A 200 1.88 -13.54 -8.99
CA ASN A 200 1.09 -13.37 -10.23
C ASN A 200 1.86 -13.75 -11.52
N GLY A 201 3.19 -13.93 -11.44
CA GLY A 201 4.05 -14.57 -12.43
C GLY A 201 4.84 -13.64 -13.36
N GLY A 202 4.69 -12.32 -13.23
CA GLY A 202 5.34 -11.28 -14.03
C GLY A 202 6.66 -10.76 -13.46
N MET A 203 6.98 -11.10 -12.20
CA MET A 203 8.26 -10.81 -11.55
C MET A 203 8.95 -12.09 -11.07
N SER A 204 10.26 -12.05 -10.92
CA SER A 204 11.08 -13.09 -10.30
C SER A 204 10.90 -13.14 -8.79
N TYR A 205 11.36 -14.22 -8.17
CA TYR A 205 11.32 -14.37 -6.71
C TYR A 205 12.01 -13.21 -5.97
N ASP A 206 13.23 -12.84 -6.39
CA ASP A 206 14.00 -11.76 -5.76
C ASP A 206 13.30 -10.38 -5.92
N GLU A 207 12.61 -10.17 -7.04
CA GLU A 207 11.79 -8.98 -7.29
C GLU A 207 10.53 -8.96 -6.39
N TYR A 208 9.86 -10.09 -6.18
CA TYR A 208 8.74 -10.19 -5.24
C TYR A 208 9.17 -10.01 -3.79
N VAL A 209 10.35 -10.51 -3.40
CA VAL A 209 10.95 -10.26 -2.09
C VAL A 209 11.21 -8.75 -1.90
N SER A 210 11.72 -8.08 -2.95
CA SER A 210 11.92 -6.63 -2.97
C SER A 210 10.59 -5.87 -2.83
N HIS A 211 9.59 -6.23 -3.65
CA HIS A 211 8.23 -5.67 -3.63
C HIS A 211 7.63 -5.74 -2.22
N PHE A 212 7.55 -6.94 -1.65
CA PHE A 212 6.95 -7.17 -0.34
C PHE A 212 7.69 -6.41 0.77
N THR A 213 9.02 -6.42 0.75
CA THR A 213 9.84 -5.73 1.76
C THR A 213 9.64 -4.22 1.68
N LEU A 214 9.65 -3.64 0.49
CA LEU A 214 9.49 -2.19 0.29
C LEU A 214 8.10 -1.72 0.73
N TRP A 215 7.04 -2.45 0.37
CA TRP A 215 5.68 -2.15 0.83
C TRP A 215 5.59 -2.22 2.35
N ALA A 216 6.24 -3.22 2.96
CA ALA A 216 6.25 -3.39 4.40
C ALA A 216 6.94 -2.24 5.14
N ILE A 217 8.19 -1.88 4.76
CA ILE A 217 8.95 -0.84 5.45
C ILE A 217 8.41 0.57 5.21
N LEU A 218 7.73 0.79 4.07
CA LEU A 218 7.03 2.04 3.77
C LEU A 218 5.63 2.10 4.39
N LYS A 219 5.24 1.06 5.15
CA LYS A 219 3.96 0.96 5.88
C LYS A 219 2.73 1.03 4.97
N SER A 220 2.86 0.52 3.74
CA SER A 220 1.70 0.33 2.87
C SER A 220 0.75 -0.70 3.48
N PRO A 221 -0.57 -0.62 3.23
CA PRO A 221 -1.45 -1.77 3.36
C PRO A 221 -0.85 -2.97 2.60
N LEU A 222 -0.83 -4.14 3.25
CA LEU A 222 -0.38 -5.40 2.65
C LEU A 222 -1.62 -6.20 2.21
N VAL A 223 -2.22 -5.79 1.10
CA VAL A 223 -3.41 -6.45 0.52
C VAL A 223 -2.95 -7.39 -0.58
N LEU A 224 -3.28 -8.68 -0.46
CA LEU A 224 -2.90 -9.69 -1.46
C LEU A 224 -3.74 -9.51 -2.74
N GLY A 225 -3.07 -9.29 -3.88
CA GLY A 225 -3.67 -9.16 -5.20
C GLY A 225 -3.61 -10.43 -6.05
N ASN A 226 -3.33 -11.59 -5.44
CA ASN A 226 -3.11 -12.87 -6.11
C ASN A 226 -4.20 -13.91 -5.79
N ASP A 227 -4.13 -15.07 -6.45
CA ASP A 227 -4.99 -16.22 -6.15
C ASP A 227 -4.47 -17.00 -4.93
N VAL A 228 -5.04 -16.73 -3.76
CA VAL A 228 -4.69 -17.39 -2.51
C VAL A 228 -5.07 -18.88 -2.45
N THR A 229 -5.84 -19.39 -3.41
CA THR A 229 -6.19 -20.82 -3.50
C THR A 229 -5.14 -21.63 -4.27
N ASN A 230 -4.25 -20.94 -4.99
CA ASN A 230 -3.25 -21.55 -5.86
C ASN A 230 -1.90 -20.81 -5.76
N MET A 231 -1.38 -20.71 -4.54
CA MET A 231 -0.09 -20.08 -4.26
C MET A 231 1.02 -21.13 -4.14
N THR A 232 2.21 -20.85 -4.68
CA THR A 232 3.38 -21.71 -4.47
C THR A 232 3.91 -21.60 -3.03
N ASP A 233 4.63 -22.60 -2.56
CA ASP A 233 5.30 -22.54 -1.24
C ASP A 233 6.34 -21.41 -1.18
N GLU A 234 6.96 -21.07 -2.31
CA GLU A 234 7.93 -19.98 -2.44
C GLU A 234 7.25 -18.61 -2.21
N ASP A 235 6.17 -18.32 -2.95
CA ASP A 235 5.40 -17.07 -2.81
C ASP A 235 4.74 -16.96 -1.42
N LEU A 236 4.24 -18.08 -0.90
CA LEU A 236 3.68 -18.15 0.44
C LEU A 236 4.75 -17.84 1.50
N GLY A 237 5.99 -18.25 1.28
CA GLY A 237 7.14 -17.93 2.13
C GLY A 237 7.40 -16.42 2.20
N ILE A 238 7.22 -15.69 1.09
CA ILE A 238 7.36 -14.24 1.02
C ILE A 238 6.30 -13.58 1.91
N ILE A 239 5.02 -13.85 1.63
CA ILE A 239 3.91 -13.13 2.28
C ILE A 239 3.68 -13.55 3.73
N LYS A 240 4.29 -14.64 4.21
CA LYS A 240 4.22 -15.10 5.61
C LYS A 240 5.46 -14.76 6.42
N ASN A 241 6.40 -13.98 5.91
CA ASN A 241 7.56 -13.57 6.69
C ASN A 241 7.13 -12.66 7.86
N SER A 242 6.90 -13.28 9.02
CA SER A 242 6.41 -12.61 10.23
C SER A 242 7.30 -11.48 10.74
N GLN A 243 8.60 -11.50 10.42
CA GLN A 243 9.53 -10.46 10.84
C GLN A 243 9.36 -9.19 10.01
N ILE A 244 9.14 -9.34 8.70
CA ILE A 244 8.86 -8.22 7.79
C ILE A 244 7.46 -7.67 8.05
N ILE A 245 6.47 -8.54 8.28
CA ILE A 245 5.11 -8.12 8.69
C ILE A 245 5.17 -7.35 10.02
N ALA A 246 5.97 -7.80 10.99
CA ALA A 246 6.13 -7.09 12.26
C ALA A 246 6.68 -5.67 12.08
N ILE A 247 7.57 -5.45 11.09
CA ILE A 247 8.01 -4.10 10.72
C ILE A 247 6.85 -3.30 10.15
N ASN A 248 6.06 -3.84 9.23
CA ASN A 248 4.88 -3.15 8.70
C ASN A 248 3.87 -2.77 9.81
N GLN A 249 3.66 -3.65 10.78
CA GLN A 249 2.71 -3.47 11.88
C GLN A 249 3.24 -2.65 13.07
N ASP A 250 4.53 -2.31 13.08
CA ASP A 250 5.09 -1.45 14.12
C ASP A 250 4.53 -0.02 14.02
N LEU A 251 4.30 0.61 15.17
CA LEU A 251 3.68 1.95 15.25
C LEU A 251 4.63 3.10 14.85
N SER A 252 5.90 2.80 14.55
CA SER A 252 6.87 3.76 14.04
C SER A 252 6.46 4.41 12.73
N ALA A 253 7.13 5.51 12.41
CA ALA A 253 7.08 6.10 11.09
C ALA A 253 7.57 5.11 10.00
N PRO A 254 7.15 5.30 8.75
CA PRO A 254 7.73 4.62 7.59
C PRO A 254 9.25 4.83 7.49
N ALA A 255 9.93 3.87 6.86
CA ALA A 255 11.33 4.03 6.50
C ALA A 255 11.52 5.20 5.52
N HIS A 256 12.57 5.98 5.74
CA HIS A 256 12.99 7.02 4.81
C HIS A 256 14.14 6.49 3.95
N ARG A 257 14.23 6.97 2.71
CA ARG A 257 15.39 6.70 1.84
C ARG A 257 16.52 7.63 2.24
N VAL A 258 17.59 7.05 2.77
CA VAL A 258 18.81 7.74 3.21
C VAL A 258 19.57 8.28 2.01
N TRP A 259 19.80 7.43 1.00
CA TRP A 259 20.43 7.83 -0.24
C TRP A 259 19.99 6.95 -1.42
N LYS A 260 20.25 7.46 -2.64
CA LYS A 260 20.08 6.76 -3.91
C LYS A 260 21.33 7.00 -4.76
N LYS A 261 22.02 5.92 -5.13
CA LYS A 261 23.25 5.93 -5.93
C LYS A 261 22.97 5.26 -7.27
N ALA A 262 23.25 5.95 -8.38
CA ALA A 262 23.06 5.37 -9.71
C ALA A 262 24.05 4.21 -9.94
N VAL A 263 23.54 3.12 -10.50
CA VAL A 263 24.33 1.98 -11.01
C VAL A 263 23.85 1.65 -12.41
N LYS A 264 24.46 0.66 -13.07
CA LYS A 264 24.02 0.27 -14.41
C LYS A 264 22.59 -0.26 -14.37
N GLY A 265 21.72 0.27 -15.22
CA GLY A 265 20.32 -0.14 -15.33
C GLY A 265 19.39 0.39 -14.23
N GLY A 266 19.92 1.00 -13.16
CA GLY A 266 19.09 1.40 -12.04
C GLY A 266 19.86 2.11 -10.94
N SER A 267 19.58 1.73 -9.69
CA SER A 267 20.15 2.38 -8.51
C SER A 267 20.28 1.45 -7.31
N LEU A 268 21.28 1.71 -6.48
CA LEU A 268 21.29 1.26 -5.09
C LEU A 268 20.56 2.29 -4.23
N GLN A 269 19.69 1.82 -3.33
CA GLN A 269 18.89 2.67 -2.45
C GLN A 269 18.94 2.17 -1.01
N LEU A 270 19.45 3.01 -0.11
CA LEU A 270 19.48 2.73 1.33
C LEU A 270 18.24 3.30 2.01
N PHE A 271 17.57 2.48 2.80
CA PHE A 271 16.42 2.86 3.62
C PHE A 271 16.70 2.58 5.10
N ALA A 272 16.21 3.47 5.97
CA ALA A 272 16.35 3.32 7.42
C ALA A 272 15.07 3.74 8.16
N SER A 273 14.80 3.09 9.30
CA SER A 273 13.83 3.56 10.30
C SER A 273 14.20 3.08 11.70
N THR A 274 13.76 3.83 12.70
CA THR A 274 13.74 3.40 14.09
C THR A 274 12.35 2.88 14.45
N LEU A 275 12.27 1.66 14.96
CA LEU A 275 11.01 1.05 15.44
C LEU A 275 10.63 1.57 16.83
N ALA A 276 9.40 1.28 17.27
CA ALA A 276 8.90 1.69 18.58
C ALA A 276 9.76 1.15 19.75
N ASP A 277 10.34 -0.04 19.60
CA ASP A 277 11.24 -0.67 20.57
C ASP A 277 12.69 -0.12 20.52
N LYS A 278 12.96 0.92 19.73
CA LYS A 278 14.27 1.55 19.48
C LYS A 278 15.26 0.73 18.65
N SER A 279 14.89 -0.48 18.23
CA SER A 279 15.66 -1.19 17.22
C SER A 279 15.61 -0.47 15.87
N GLN A 280 16.58 -0.75 15.03
CA GLN A 280 16.77 -0.06 13.76
C GLN A 280 16.53 -1.03 12.61
N VAL A 281 15.74 -0.62 11.64
CA VAL A 281 15.58 -1.35 10.38
C VAL A 281 16.45 -0.66 9.34
N VAL A 282 17.32 -1.44 8.71
CA VAL A 282 18.20 -0.97 7.62
C VAL A 282 17.97 -1.88 6.43
N ALA A 283 17.64 -1.30 5.27
CA ALA A 283 17.45 -2.06 4.04
C ALA A 283 18.23 -1.45 2.88
N ILE A 284 18.89 -2.28 2.08
CA ILE A 284 19.54 -1.89 0.84
C ILE A 284 18.84 -2.59 -0.32
N PHE A 285 18.34 -1.80 -1.26
CA PHE A 285 17.63 -2.25 -2.45
C PHE A 285 18.49 -1.98 -3.69
N ASN A 286 18.64 -2.99 -4.55
CA ASN A 286 19.32 -2.87 -5.82
C ASN A 286 18.30 -3.00 -6.95
N SER A 287 18.03 -1.89 -7.65
CA SER A 287 17.18 -1.87 -8.84
C SER A 287 17.97 -1.96 -10.15
N GLY A 288 19.28 -2.18 -10.09
CA GLY A 288 20.16 -2.23 -11.25
C GLY A 288 20.40 -3.65 -11.78
N ASP A 289 20.99 -3.72 -12.97
CA ASP A 289 21.10 -4.96 -13.76
C ASP A 289 22.16 -5.94 -13.25
N ASN A 290 23.03 -5.51 -12.32
CA ASN A 290 24.17 -6.28 -11.84
C ASN A 290 24.10 -6.51 -10.33
N GLU A 291 24.81 -7.53 -9.87
CA GLU A 291 25.21 -7.64 -8.47
C GLU A 291 26.21 -6.53 -8.12
N GLU A 292 26.05 -5.92 -6.95
CA GLU A 292 26.85 -4.79 -6.48
C GLU A 292 27.38 -5.06 -5.07
N ASP A 293 28.69 -4.86 -4.88
CA ASP A 293 29.30 -4.80 -3.55
C ASP A 293 29.13 -3.38 -2.97
N THR A 294 28.70 -3.28 -1.72
CA THR A 294 28.45 -1.98 -1.09
C THR A 294 28.70 -1.98 0.41
N GLU A 295 28.86 -0.76 0.93
CA GLU A 295 29.02 -0.48 2.36
C GLU A 295 27.93 0.50 2.80
N LEU A 296 27.20 0.11 3.84
CA LEU A 296 26.17 0.92 4.47
C LEU A 296 26.78 1.54 5.72
N LEU A 297 27.18 2.80 5.64
CA LEU A 297 27.88 3.48 6.72
C LEU A 297 26.90 3.87 7.84
N PHE A 298 27.31 3.71 9.09
CA PHE A 298 26.49 4.11 10.24
C PHE A 298 26.28 5.63 10.30
N GLU A 299 27.20 6.44 9.77
CA GLU A 299 27.00 7.87 9.62
C GLU A 299 25.86 8.23 8.65
N ASP A 300 25.62 7.39 7.64
CA ASP A 300 24.46 7.53 6.74
C ASP A 300 23.19 7.04 7.45
N ILE A 301 23.24 5.85 8.03
CA ILE A 301 22.07 5.19 8.66
C ILE A 301 21.51 6.03 9.83
N PHE A 302 22.39 6.63 10.63
CA PHE A 302 22.04 7.40 11.82
C PHE A 302 22.17 8.92 11.59
N VAL A 303 21.87 9.39 10.39
CA VAL A 303 21.98 10.81 10.02
C VAL A 303 21.22 11.75 10.98
N ASP A 304 20.10 11.30 11.54
CA ASP A 304 19.26 12.08 12.47
C ASP A 304 19.71 11.97 13.94
N ASP A 305 20.53 10.96 14.29
CA ASP A 305 21.13 10.80 15.62
C ASP A 305 22.55 10.25 15.50
N ILE A 306 23.48 11.15 15.20
CA ILE A 306 24.88 10.79 14.92
C ILE A 306 25.59 10.12 16.10
N THR A 307 25.03 10.19 17.31
CA THR A 307 25.61 9.52 18.49
C THR A 307 25.50 8.00 18.41
N MET A 308 24.51 7.50 17.65
CA MET A 308 24.27 6.09 17.44
C MET A 308 25.34 5.42 16.56
N LYS A 309 26.15 6.19 15.82
CA LYS A 309 27.14 5.64 14.88
C LYS A 309 28.34 4.97 15.54
N ASP A 310 28.68 5.36 16.77
CA ASP A 310 29.86 4.86 17.49
C ASP A 310 29.54 3.59 18.29
N MET A 311 28.30 3.11 18.23
CA MET A 311 27.81 1.94 18.93
C MET A 311 28.10 0.65 18.14
N THR A 312 28.08 -0.47 18.85
CA THR A 312 28.12 -1.81 18.25
C THR A 312 26.71 -2.39 18.21
N TYR A 313 26.31 -2.98 17.08
CA TYR A 313 24.98 -3.56 16.91
C TYR A 313 25.06 -5.05 16.62
N SER A 314 24.15 -5.82 17.21
CA SER A 314 23.78 -7.13 16.70
C SER A 314 22.71 -6.94 15.62
N GLY A 315 22.98 -7.42 14.41
CA GLY A 315 22.07 -7.33 13.29
C GLY A 315 21.61 -8.70 12.82
N LYS A 316 20.31 -8.86 12.61
CA LYS A 316 19.69 -10.06 12.02
C LYS A 316 19.16 -9.74 10.63
N GLU A 317 19.62 -10.46 9.60
CA GLU A 317 19.06 -10.39 8.25
C GLU A 317 17.72 -11.15 8.24
N LEU A 318 16.64 -10.49 7.79
CA LEU A 318 15.27 -10.95 8.08
C LEU A 318 14.72 -11.98 7.09
N TRP A 319 15.40 -12.21 5.97
CA TRP A 319 15.08 -13.25 5.01
C TRP A 319 15.89 -14.53 5.26
N THR A 320 17.17 -14.40 5.63
CA THR A 320 18.05 -15.56 5.88
C THR A 320 18.11 -15.98 7.35
N ASN A 321 17.71 -15.11 8.28
CA ASN A 321 17.92 -15.22 9.73
C ASN A 321 19.39 -15.23 10.17
N GLU A 322 20.34 -14.94 9.28
CA GLU A 322 21.74 -14.81 9.64
C GLU A 322 21.95 -13.62 10.58
N THR A 323 22.79 -13.83 11.60
CA THR A 323 23.12 -12.81 12.60
C THR A 323 24.59 -12.46 12.53
N SER A 324 24.88 -11.17 12.57
CA SER A 324 26.24 -10.62 12.55
C SER A 324 26.35 -9.46 13.55
N THR A 325 27.57 -9.18 13.99
CA THR A 325 27.88 -7.98 14.77
C THR A 325 28.46 -6.93 13.84
N PHE A 326 27.97 -5.69 13.94
CA PHE A 326 28.36 -4.58 13.10
C PHE A 326 28.87 -3.41 13.94
N GLN A 327 29.93 -2.78 13.45
CA GLN A 327 30.52 -1.56 13.97
C GLN A 327 30.91 -0.69 12.78
N ASP A 328 30.65 0.61 12.86
CA ASP A 328 30.88 1.64 11.84
C ASP A 328 30.10 1.48 10.52
N LYS A 329 29.84 0.23 10.06
CA LYS A 329 29.19 -0.08 8.79
C LYS A 329 28.66 -1.51 8.69
N ILE A 330 27.85 -1.75 7.66
CA ILE A 330 27.48 -3.07 7.14
C ILE A 330 28.10 -3.23 5.75
N SER A 331 28.98 -4.21 5.54
CA SER A 331 29.53 -4.56 4.22
C SER A 331 28.78 -5.77 3.64
N THR A 332 28.30 -5.67 2.40
CA THR A 332 27.51 -6.73 1.77
C THR A 332 27.60 -6.68 0.25
N SER A 333 27.43 -7.83 -0.40
CA SER A 333 27.01 -7.90 -1.81
C SER A 333 25.49 -7.94 -1.90
N ILE A 334 24.90 -7.35 -2.94
CA ILE A 334 23.47 -7.44 -3.25
C ILE A 334 23.25 -7.78 -4.73
N LYS A 335 22.50 -8.86 -4.98
CA LYS A 335 22.14 -9.30 -6.33
C LYS A 335 21.31 -8.27 -7.07
N THR A 336 21.21 -8.43 -8.39
CA THR A 336 20.28 -7.68 -9.24
C THR A 336 18.85 -7.79 -8.72
N HIS A 337 18.11 -6.68 -8.81
CA HIS A 337 16.67 -6.58 -8.49
C HIS A 337 16.26 -7.09 -7.10
N SER A 338 17.21 -7.14 -6.17
CA SER A 338 17.06 -7.76 -4.85
C SER A 338 17.06 -6.72 -3.74
N ILE A 339 16.65 -7.14 -2.55
CA ILE A 339 16.74 -6.37 -1.31
C ILE A 339 17.40 -7.22 -0.22
N LYS A 340 18.17 -6.57 0.65
CA LYS A 340 18.57 -7.13 1.94
C LYS A 340 18.11 -6.21 3.05
N ILE A 341 17.69 -6.79 4.18
CA ILE A 341 17.12 -6.04 5.28
C ILE A 341 17.56 -6.63 6.61
N TRP A 342 18.04 -5.76 7.50
CA TRP A 342 18.47 -6.09 8.84
C TRP A 342 17.61 -5.40 9.89
N LYS A 343 17.32 -6.13 10.98
CA LYS A 343 16.94 -5.52 12.25
C LYS A 343 18.18 -5.46 13.13
N LEU A 344 18.57 -4.25 13.54
CA LEU A 344 19.71 -3.98 14.42
C LEU A 344 19.23 -3.66 15.83
N THR A 345 19.90 -4.24 16.82
CA THR A 345 19.75 -3.92 18.24
C THR A 345 21.12 -3.65 18.83
N GLU A 346 21.22 -2.72 19.78
CA GLU A 346 22.48 -2.48 20.51
C GLU A 346 23.02 -3.80 21.06
N ALA A 347 24.31 -4.07 20.81
CA ALA A 347 24.99 -5.22 21.37
C ALA A 347 25.40 -4.90 22.82
N ASN A 348 25.10 -5.83 23.74
CA ASN A 348 25.51 -5.73 25.15
C ASN A 348 27.02 -5.86 25.34
#